data_AF-A0AA43QGS6-F1
#
_entry.id   AF-A0AA43QGS6-F1
#
_cell.length_a   1.000
_cell.length_b   1.000
_cell.length_c   1.000
_cell.angle_alpha   90.00
_cell.angle_beta   90.00
_cell.angle_gamma   90.00
#
_symmetry.space_group_name_H-M   'P 1'
#
loop_
_entity.id
_entity.type
_entity.pdbx_description
1 polymer ?
#
loop_
_entity_poly.entity_id
_entity_poly.type
_entity_poly.pdbx_seq_one_letter_code
_entity_poly.pdbx_strand_id
1 'polypeptide(L)'
;MYGFEWKDQRGVEGTGFVRALRSLLTAHLPVLFPSLERNIAEGLESELFLGRRADGSSHVRIFPMIKRVVTRANCLIFFGPELSQNLEFTTAALEFPQAVIFAAEILRITPPFMKP
;
A
#
# COMPACT_ATOMS: atom_id res chain seq x y z
N MET A 1 1.75 13.37 5.11
CA MET A 1 0.86 14.34 4.44
C MET A 1 1.11 15.72 5.01
N TYR A 2 1.78 16.58 4.26
CA TYR A 2 2.04 17.97 4.68
C TYR A 2 0.70 18.74 4.71
N GLY A 3 0.34 19.32 5.85
CA GLY A 3 -0.84 20.20 5.99
C GLY A 3 -2.20 19.51 6.18
N PHE A 4 -2.24 18.24 6.60
CA PHE A 4 -3.51 17.58 6.93
C PHE A 4 -3.88 17.82 8.41
N GLU A 5 -4.88 18.67 8.66
CA GLU A 5 -5.48 18.86 9.99
C GLU A 5 -6.63 17.87 10.20
N TRP A 6 -6.48 16.95 11.16
CA TRP A 6 -7.56 16.06 11.57
C TRP A 6 -8.62 16.86 12.33
N LYS A 7 -9.77 17.11 11.69
CA LYS A 7 -10.91 17.76 12.34
C LYS A 7 -11.82 16.69 12.94
N ASP A 8 -11.89 16.67 14.27
CA ASP A 8 -12.73 15.77 15.06
C ASP A 8 -14.21 16.21 15.05
N GLN A 9 -14.78 16.31 13.84
CA GLN A 9 -16.20 16.60 13.63
C GLN A 9 -16.85 15.44 12.88
N ARG A 10 -17.77 14.74 13.55
CA ARG A 10 -18.58 13.68 12.94
C ARG A 10 -19.31 14.21 11.70
N GLY A 11 -19.15 13.52 10.57
CA GLY A 11 -19.71 13.93 9.26
C GLY A 11 -18.70 14.58 8.30
N VAL A 12 -17.52 14.97 8.79
CA VAL A 12 -16.38 15.42 7.95
C VAL A 12 -15.39 14.28 7.67
N GLU A 13 -15.52 13.18 8.42
CA GLU A 13 -14.85 11.90 8.24
C GLU A 13 -15.06 11.38 6.81
N GLY A 14 -14.00 11.40 6.00
CA GLY A 14 -14.04 10.98 4.59
C GLY A 14 -13.79 12.09 3.58
N THR A 15 -14.08 13.36 3.91
CA THR A 15 -13.82 14.50 3.00
C THR A 15 -12.33 14.65 2.68
N GLY A 16 -11.47 14.40 3.67
CA GLY A 16 -10.02 14.37 3.50
C GLY A 16 -9.56 13.28 2.53
N PHE A 17 -10.13 12.07 2.62
CA PHE A 17 -9.84 10.97 1.69
C PHE A 17 -10.31 11.28 0.28
N VAL A 18 -11.53 11.80 0.12
CA VAL A 18 -12.05 12.19 -1.20
C VAL A 18 -11.20 13.29 -1.82
N ARG A 19 -10.78 14.30 -1.04
CA ARG A 19 -9.90 15.36 -1.53
C ARG A 19 -8.52 14.80 -1.93
N ALA A 20 -7.90 13.98 -1.07
CA ALA A 20 -6.59 13.42 -1.32
C ALA A 20 -6.57 12.47 -2.53
N LEU A 21 -7.51 11.51 -2.59
CA LEU A 21 -7.53 10.47 -3.61
C LEU A 21 -8.20 10.93 -4.91
N ARG A 22 -9.36 11.59 -4.82
CA ARG A 22 -10.18 11.90 -6.00
C ARG A 22 -9.83 13.24 -6.66
N SER A 23 -9.21 14.15 -5.91
CA SER A 23 -8.86 15.48 -6.43
C SER A 23 -7.35 15.64 -6.59
N LEU A 24 -6.59 15.56 -5.49
CA LEU A 24 -5.16 15.83 -5.51
C LEU A 24 -4.37 14.75 -6.25
N LEU A 25 -4.56 13.48 -5.89
CA LEU A 25 -3.85 12.38 -6.54
C LEU A 25 -4.17 12.32 -8.04
N THR A 26 -5.45 12.43 -8.41
CA THR A 26 -5.86 12.42 -9.83
C THR A 26 -5.24 13.59 -10.60
N ALA A 27 -5.22 14.80 -10.03
CA ALA A 27 -4.63 15.97 -10.69
C ALA A 27 -3.11 15.87 -10.84
N HIS A 28 -2.42 15.24 -9.87
CA HIS A 28 -0.96 15.09 -9.88
C HIS A 28 -0.47 13.78 -10.48
N LEU A 29 -1.37 12.86 -10.84
CA LEU A 29 -1.02 11.55 -11.39
C LEU A 29 -0.10 11.63 -12.62
N PRO A 30 -0.31 12.55 -13.60
CA PRO A 30 0.58 12.66 -14.76
C PRO A 30 2.03 12.97 -14.38
N VAL A 31 2.24 13.75 -13.32
CA VAL A 31 3.58 14.11 -12.81
C VAL A 31 4.22 12.93 -12.09
N LEU A 32 3.41 12.13 -11.37
CA LEU A 32 3.88 10.96 -10.63
C LEU A 32 4.09 9.73 -11.51
N PHE A 33 3.46 9.68 -12.68
CA PHE A 33 3.43 8.51 -13.56
C PHE A 33 4.82 7.97 -13.93
N PRO A 34 5.80 8.80 -14.36
CA PRO A 34 7.12 8.28 -14.74
C PRO A 34 7.87 7.61 -13.57
N SER A 35 7.77 8.20 -12.37
CA SER A 35 8.37 7.64 -11.16
C SER A 35 7.66 6.36 -10.72
N LEU A 36 6.34 6.32 -10.87
CA LEU A 36 5.52 5.16 -10.55
C LEU A 36 5.82 3.98 -11.49
N GLU A 37 5.90 4.23 -12.80
CA GLU A 37 6.23 3.22 -13.81
C GLU A 37 7.59 2.59 -13.53
N ARG A 38 8.62 3.42 -13.29
CA ARG A 38 9.95 2.94 -12.91
C ARG A 38 9.90 2.11 -11.62
N ASN A 39 9.19 2.58 -10.61
CA ASN A 39 9.10 1.90 -9.31
C ASN A 39 8.46 0.50 -9.42
N ILE A 40 7.42 0.38 -10.26
CA ILE A 40 6.74 -0.88 -10.55
C ILE A 40 7.67 -1.82 -11.33
N ALA A 41 8.34 -1.33 -12.38
CA ALA A 41 9.26 -2.13 -13.17
C ALA A 41 10.41 -2.69 -12.32
N GLU A 42 11.05 -1.85 -11.50
CA GLU A 42 12.11 -2.27 -10.57
C GLU A 42 11.62 -3.28 -9.53
N GLY A 43 10.39 -3.10 -9.03
CA GLY A 43 9.77 -4.01 -8.07
C GLY A 43 9.50 -5.38 -8.66
N LEU A 44 8.98 -5.44 -9.89
CA LEU A 44 8.77 -6.68 -10.62
C LEU A 44 10.08 -7.38 -10.95
N GLU A 45 11.09 -6.65 -11.45
CA GLU A 45 12.40 -7.20 -11.76
C GLU A 45 13.08 -7.80 -10.53
N SER A 46 13.00 -7.10 -9.38
CA SER A 46 13.53 -7.60 -8.10
C SER A 46 12.87 -8.90 -7.67
N GLU A 47 11.53 -9.01 -7.74
CA GLU A 47 10.81 -10.23 -7.38
C GLU A 47 11.12 -11.39 -8.35
N LEU A 48 11.25 -11.11 -9.64
CA LEU A 48 11.64 -12.10 -10.64
C LEU A 48 13.09 -12.57 -10.44
N PHE A 49 13.99 -11.67 -10.06
CA PHE A 49 15.38 -11.99 -9.75
C PHE A 49 15.47 -12.89 -8.52
N LEU A 50 14.73 -12.60 -7.46
CA LEU A 50 14.67 -13.44 -6.26
C LEU A 50 14.10 -14.83 -6.53
N GLY A 51 13.16 -14.94 -7.48
CA GLY A 51 12.57 -16.20 -7.91
C GLY A 51 13.39 -16.97 -8.95
N ARG A 52 14.57 -16.47 -9.35
CA ARG A 52 15.36 -17.06 -10.44
C ARG A 52 15.88 -18.45 -10.07
N ARG A 53 15.72 -19.38 -11.01
CA ARG A 53 16.17 -20.77 -10.93
C ARG A 53 17.44 -20.96 -11.76
N ALA A 54 18.12 -22.09 -11.53
CA ALA A 54 19.37 -22.43 -12.21
C ALA A 54 19.21 -22.59 -13.75
N ASP A 55 18.00 -22.87 -14.22
CA ASP A 55 17.66 -22.98 -15.65
C ASP A 55 17.39 -21.62 -16.33
N GLY A 56 17.52 -20.50 -15.59
CA GLY A 56 17.24 -19.15 -16.08
C GLY A 56 15.76 -18.76 -16.04
N SER A 57 14.86 -19.66 -15.66
CA SER A 57 13.45 -19.34 -15.43
C SER A 57 13.25 -18.71 -14.04
N SER A 58 12.15 -17.97 -13.84
CA SER A 58 11.80 -17.42 -12.52
C SER A 58 10.48 -18.02 -12.02
N HIS A 59 10.46 -18.47 -10.78
CA HIS A 59 9.24 -18.92 -10.10
C HIS A 59 8.86 -17.96 -9.00
N VAL A 60 7.67 -17.35 -9.15
CA VAL A 60 7.14 -16.37 -8.21
C VAL A 60 5.71 -16.73 -7.84
N ARG A 61 5.36 -16.47 -6.57
CA ARG A 61 3.97 -16.53 -6.13
C ARG A 61 3.31 -15.20 -6.49
N ILE A 62 2.42 -15.25 -7.49
CA ILE A 62 1.81 -14.06 -8.09
C ILE A 62 1.15 -13.16 -7.03
N PHE A 63 0.36 -13.73 -6.12
CA PHE A 63 -0.37 -12.93 -5.13
C PHE A 63 0.56 -12.18 -4.15
N PRO A 64 1.52 -12.84 -3.46
CA PRO A 64 2.54 -12.14 -2.66
C PRO A 64 3.34 -11.09 -3.44
N MET A 65 3.74 -11.41 -4.67
CA MET A 65 4.49 -10.49 -5.54
C MET A 65 3.67 -9.22 -5.83
N ILE A 66 2.44 -9.36 -6.29
CA ILE A 66 1.55 -8.21 -6.58
C ILE A 66 1.35 -7.37 -5.33
N LYS A 67 1.11 -7.99 -4.16
CA LYS A 67 0.95 -7.25 -2.91
C LYS A 67 2.18 -6.37 -2.61
N ARG A 68 3.40 -6.92 -2.74
CA ARG A 68 4.63 -6.17 -2.49
C ARG A 68 4.82 -5.02 -3.47
N VAL A 69 4.60 -5.27 -4.76
CA VAL A 69 4.72 -4.23 -5.81
C VAL A 69 3.70 -3.11 -5.59
N VAL A 70 2.44 -3.45 -5.29
CA VAL A 70 1.39 -2.46 -5.00
C VAL A 70 1.70 -1.68 -3.72
N THR A 71 2.19 -2.34 -2.67
CA THR A 71 2.59 -1.64 -1.43
C THR A 71 3.73 -0.67 -1.69
N ARG A 72 4.76 -1.06 -2.46
CA ARG A 72 5.89 -0.19 -2.82
C ARG A 72 5.41 1.04 -3.60
N ALA A 73 4.54 0.83 -4.59
CA ALA A 73 3.91 1.91 -5.36
C ALA A 73 3.08 2.86 -4.49
N ASN A 74 2.22 2.33 -3.61
CA ASN A 74 1.44 3.12 -2.66
C ASN A 74 2.36 3.90 -1.72
N CYS A 75 3.45 3.29 -1.24
CA CYS A 75 4.38 3.95 -0.35
C CYS A 75 5.06 5.15 -1.02
N LEU A 76 5.45 5.01 -2.29
CA LEU A 76 6.01 6.11 -3.08
C LEU A 76 5.02 7.26 -3.23
N ILE A 77 3.77 6.96 -3.60
CA ILE A 77 2.75 7.99 -3.87
C ILE A 77 2.39 8.77 -2.61
N PHE A 78 2.21 8.08 -1.47
CA PHE A 78 1.67 8.72 -0.26
C PHE A 78 2.73 9.24 0.71
N PHE A 79 3.93 8.67 0.69
CA PHE A 79 4.98 8.96 1.68
C PHE A 79 6.30 9.43 1.04
N GLY A 80 6.40 9.40 -0.29
CA GLY A 80 7.59 9.84 -1.00
C GLY A 80 8.75 8.83 -0.98
N PRO A 81 9.86 9.16 -1.65
CA PRO A 81 10.96 8.23 -1.89
C PRO A 81 11.65 7.76 -0.60
N GLU A 82 11.84 8.66 0.37
CA GLU A 82 12.55 8.41 1.64
C GLU A 82 11.93 7.27 2.45
N LEU A 83 10.61 7.31 2.66
CA LEU A 83 9.89 6.28 3.40
C LEU A 83 9.59 5.06 2.54
N SER A 84 9.40 5.22 1.22
CA SER A 84 9.16 4.10 0.31
C SER A 84 10.36 3.15 0.14
N GLN A 85 11.57 3.63 0.45
CA GLN A 85 12.79 2.82 0.40
C GLN A 85 13.10 2.14 1.73
N ASN A 86 12.43 2.52 2.82
CA ASN A 86 12.62 1.89 4.12
C ASN A 86 11.89 0.53 4.15
N LEU A 87 12.68 -0.54 4.32
CA LEU A 87 12.17 -1.92 4.32
C LEU A 87 11.25 -2.20 5.52
N GLU A 88 11.57 -1.67 6.69
CA GLU A 88 10.76 -1.81 7.89
C GLU A 88 9.40 -1.13 7.70
N PHE A 89 9.41 0.10 7.19
CA PHE A 89 8.19 0.86 6.88
C PHE A 89 7.32 0.14 5.83
N THR A 90 7.92 -0.30 4.72
CA THR A 90 7.17 -0.96 3.65
C THR A 90 6.64 -2.34 4.05
N THR A 91 7.35 -3.05 4.92
CA THR A 91 6.87 -4.31 5.53
C THR A 91 5.68 -4.06 6.44
N ALA A 92 5.77 -3.07 7.34
CA ALA A 92 4.66 -2.69 8.20
C ALA A 92 3.44 -2.21 7.39
N ALA A 93 3.67 -1.44 6.33
CA ALA A 93 2.61 -0.98 5.41
C ALA A 93 1.93 -2.13 4.66
N LEU A 94 2.62 -3.25 4.42
CA LEU A 94 2.06 -4.46 3.84
C LEU A 94 1.25 -5.27 4.86
N GLU A 95 1.74 -5.40 6.10
CA GLU A 95 1.13 -6.23 7.14
C GLU A 95 -0.09 -5.59 7.79
N PHE A 96 -0.06 -4.27 8.01
CA PHE A 96 -1.12 -3.56 8.72
C PHE A 96 -2.51 -3.75 8.09
N PRO A 97 -2.72 -3.55 6.77
CA PRO A 97 -4.05 -3.75 6.17
C PRO A 97 -4.55 -5.19 6.32
N GLN A 98 -3.65 -6.17 6.25
CA GLN A 98 -3.99 -7.59 6.38
C GLN A 98 -4.42 -7.91 7.81
N ALA A 99 -3.69 -7.41 8.82
CA ALA A 99 -4.06 -7.57 10.22
C ALA A 99 -5.41 -6.92 10.55
N VAL A 100 -5.67 -5.72 10.00
CA VAL A 100 -6.94 -5.01 10.17
C VAL A 100 -8.10 -5.81 9.59
N ILE A 101 -7.97 -6.33 8.36
CA ILE A 101 -9.01 -7.16 7.73
C ILE A 101 -9.26 -8.43 8.54
N PHE A 102 -8.20 -9.13 8.97
CA PHE A 102 -8.37 -10.34 9.77
C PHE A 102 -9.02 -10.06 11.12
N ALA A 103 -8.61 -9.01 11.81
CA ALA A 103 -9.25 -8.61 13.07
C ALA A 103 -10.73 -8.28 12.87
N ALA A 104 -11.08 -7.54 11.80
CA ALA A 104 -12.46 -7.22 11.47
C ALA A 104 -13.29 -8.48 11.17
N GLU A 105 -12.74 -9.44 10.42
CA GLU A 105 -13.42 -10.70 10.12
C GLU A 105 -13.62 -11.58 11.38
N ILE A 106 -12.62 -11.64 12.26
CA ILE A 106 -12.73 -12.32 13.56
C ILE A 106 -13.86 -11.68 14.36
N LEU A 107 -13.87 -10.34 14.50
CA LEU A 107 -14.93 -9.62 15.20
C LEU A 107 -16.31 -9.81 14.56
N ARG A 108 -16.38 -10.03 13.24
CA ARG A 108 -17.62 -10.28 12.52
C ARG A 108 -18.25 -11.62 12.92
N ILE A 109 -17.44 -12.68 13.07
CA ILE A 109 -17.89 -14.03 13.42
C ILE A 109 -18.01 -14.29 14.92
N THR A 110 -17.34 -13.48 15.76
CA THR A 110 -17.40 -13.59 17.22
C THR A 110 -18.82 -13.31 17.75
N PRO A 111 -19.33 -14.08 18.73
CA PRO A 111 -20.61 -13.78 19.36
C PRO A 111 -20.62 -12.39 20.02
N PRO A 112 -21.76 -11.65 20.02
CA PRO A 112 -21.81 -10.27 20.52
C PRO A 112 -21.29 -10.08 21.95
N PHE A 113 -21.46 -11.08 22.83
CA PHE A 113 -21.02 -11.01 24.22
C PHE A 113 -19.50 -11.17 24.42
N MET A 114 -18.75 -11.55 23.38
CA MET A 114 -17.29 -11.70 23.39
C MET A 114 -16.58 -10.62 22.57
N LYS A 115 -17.33 -9.71 21.92
CA LYS A 115 -16.73 -8.60 21.19
C LYS A 115 -16.23 -7.56 22.21
N PRO A 116 -14.98 -7.08 22.10
CA PRO A 116 -14.46 -5.98 22.91
C PRO A 116 -15.19 -4.66 22.62
#